data_AF-A0A066RYW6-F1
#
_entry.id   AF-A0A066RYW6-F1
#
_cell.length_a   1.000
_cell.length_b   1.000
_cell.length_c   1.000
_cell.angle_alpha   90.00
_cell.angle_beta   90.00
_cell.angle_gamma   90.00
#
_symmetry.space_group_name_H-M   'P 1'
#
loop_
_entity.id
_entity.type
_entity.pdbx_description
1 polymer ?
#
loop_
_entity_poly.entity_id
_entity_poly.type
_entity_poly.pdbx_seq_one_letter_code
_entity_poly.pdbx_strand_id
1 'polypeptide(L)'
;MGLATNIEKWDMSAAIGMATEGIRSSYNQGAGGGGFGAADREIASRIDGAKVLAAIDRIGKQATHLADWSMFAYASPYWNGQHNRERFFNHVLHDWVMSWACKGLYIQERTFNRVKAMLPVIAGGLALEQATGAEISEWTVVGQKLKQELQYQPTATKALLIRALVEQDCLDKGEDSEAFQKKRQRYYQNHWSDWSQHVETIRSQLIQYDRLARKMFKVTIEN
;
A
#
# COMPACT_ATOMS: atom_id res chain seq x y z
N MET A 1 -24.28 -28.91 -5.79
CA MET A 1 -22.93 -28.62 -5.26
C MET A 1 -22.42 -27.38 -5.96
N GLY A 2 -22.76 -26.20 -5.42
CA GLY A 2 -22.46 -24.91 -6.03
C GLY A 2 -20.96 -24.59 -5.96
N LEU A 3 -20.44 -23.99 -7.01
CA LEU A 3 -19.05 -23.57 -7.15
C LEU A 3 -18.64 -22.64 -6.01
N ALA A 4 -17.98 -23.20 -4.99
CA ALA A 4 -17.01 -22.46 -4.20
C ALA A 4 -15.91 -22.06 -5.19
N THR A 5 -15.82 -20.78 -5.51
CA THR A 5 -14.62 -20.25 -6.16
C THR A 5 -13.45 -20.64 -5.27
N ASN A 6 -12.45 -21.32 -5.82
CA ASN A 6 -11.33 -21.87 -5.06
C ASN A 6 -10.43 -20.72 -4.55
N ILE A 7 -10.94 -19.91 -3.62
CA ILE A 7 -10.35 -18.66 -3.13
C ILE A 7 -9.04 -18.93 -2.38
N GLU A 8 -8.86 -20.16 -1.90
CA GLU A 8 -7.61 -20.70 -1.34
C GLU A 8 -6.46 -20.72 -2.36
N LYS A 9 -6.77 -20.78 -3.66
CA LYS A 9 -5.77 -20.72 -4.74
C LYS A 9 -5.53 -19.31 -5.28
N TRP A 10 -6.28 -18.32 -4.80
CA TRP A 10 -6.17 -16.96 -5.31
C TRP A 10 -4.99 -16.25 -4.67
N ASP A 11 -4.35 -15.38 -5.45
CA ASP A 11 -3.38 -14.46 -4.87
C ASP A 11 -4.07 -13.56 -3.84
N MET A 12 -3.37 -13.31 -2.73
CA MET A 12 -3.89 -12.54 -1.60
C MET A 12 -4.50 -11.19 -2.02
N SER A 13 -3.88 -10.50 -2.99
CA SER A 13 -4.37 -9.23 -3.53
C SER A 13 -5.74 -9.37 -4.18
N ALA A 14 -5.91 -10.37 -5.05
CA ALA A 14 -7.17 -10.66 -5.73
C ALA A 14 -8.26 -11.13 -4.74
N ALA A 15 -7.88 -11.97 -3.77
CA ALA A 15 -8.80 -12.47 -2.76
C ALA A 15 -9.37 -11.34 -1.88
N ILE A 16 -8.52 -10.44 -1.39
CA ILE A 16 -8.93 -9.29 -0.57
C ILE A 16 -9.73 -8.27 -1.40
N GLY A 17 -9.28 -7.98 -2.63
CA GLY A 17 -9.97 -7.07 -3.54
C GLY A 17 -11.41 -7.50 -3.75
N MET A 18 -11.64 -8.75 -4.16
CA MET A 18 -12.99 -9.25 -4.35
C MET A 18 -13.82 -9.33 -3.06
N ALA A 19 -13.21 -9.77 -1.95
CA ALA A 19 -13.90 -9.90 -0.68
C ALA A 19 -14.46 -8.55 -0.20
N THR A 20 -13.74 -7.47 -0.47
CA THR A 20 -14.12 -6.11 -0.05
C THR A 20 -14.99 -5.38 -1.08
N GLU A 21 -14.89 -5.70 -2.37
CA GLU A 21 -15.82 -5.22 -3.40
C GLU A 21 -17.22 -5.81 -3.24
N GLY A 22 -17.31 -7.11 -2.94
CA GLY A 22 -18.58 -7.86 -2.83
C GLY A 22 -19.52 -7.40 -1.71
N ILE A 23 -19.04 -6.59 -0.75
CA ILE A 23 -19.84 -6.08 0.38
C ILE A 23 -20.49 -4.72 0.06
N ARG A 24 -20.08 -4.04 -1.03
CA ARG A 24 -20.63 -2.73 -1.45
C ARG A 24 -21.94 -2.80 -2.24
N SER A 25 -22.48 -3.98 -2.55
CA SER A 25 -23.72 -4.09 -3.35
C SER A 25 -25.02 -3.69 -2.62
N SER A 26 -24.96 -3.25 -1.36
CA SER A 26 -26.17 -2.85 -0.61
C SER A 26 -26.79 -1.51 -1.01
N TYR A 27 -26.12 -0.67 -1.82
CA TYR A 27 -26.67 0.63 -2.25
C TYR A 27 -27.37 0.62 -3.62
N ASN A 28 -27.32 -0.49 -4.37
CA ASN A 28 -28.12 -0.69 -5.58
C ASN A 28 -28.91 -2.01 -5.44
N GLN A 29 -29.89 -2.05 -4.53
CA GLN A 29 -30.99 -3.04 -4.59
C GLN A 29 -31.98 -2.73 -5.74
N GLY A 30 -31.46 -2.31 -6.88
CA GLY A 30 -32.24 -1.93 -8.04
C GLY A 30 -31.61 -2.51 -9.29
N ALA A 31 -32.33 -3.48 -9.89
CA ALA A 31 -32.08 -4.12 -11.17
C ALA A 31 -31.16 -5.36 -11.15
N GLY A 32 -31.80 -6.52 -11.20
CA GLY A 32 -31.14 -7.80 -11.46
C GLY A 32 -32.09 -8.97 -11.28
N GLY A 33 -33.13 -9.06 -12.13
CA GLY A 33 -33.94 -10.28 -12.21
C GLY A 33 -33.07 -11.45 -12.65
N GLY A 34 -32.91 -12.46 -11.80
CA GLY A 34 -32.18 -13.68 -12.10
C GLY A 34 -32.58 -14.76 -11.09
N GLY A 35 -33.04 -15.92 -11.58
CA GLY A 35 -33.55 -17.01 -10.75
C GLY A 35 -32.54 -17.60 -9.76
N PHE A 36 -32.96 -18.63 -9.02
CA PHE A 36 -32.25 -19.27 -7.90
C PHE A 36 -30.71 -19.44 -8.05
N GLY A 37 -30.20 -19.73 -9.25
CA GLY A 37 -28.77 -19.87 -9.50
C GLY A 37 -27.95 -18.57 -9.41
N ALA A 38 -28.57 -17.40 -9.59
CA ALA A 38 -27.91 -16.10 -9.37
C ALA A 38 -27.78 -15.78 -7.87
N ALA A 39 -28.82 -16.12 -7.09
CA ALA A 39 -28.80 -15.98 -5.64
C ALA A 39 -27.76 -16.92 -4.99
N ASP A 40 -27.66 -18.18 -5.45
CA ASP A 40 -26.66 -19.13 -4.95
C ASP A 40 -25.22 -18.64 -5.20
N ARG A 41 -24.97 -17.98 -6.34
CA ARG A 41 -23.66 -17.38 -6.66
C ARG A 41 -23.34 -16.20 -5.74
N GLU A 42 -24.32 -15.37 -5.43
CA GLU A 42 -24.14 -14.24 -4.51
C GLU A 42 -23.92 -14.70 -3.06
N ILE A 43 -24.62 -15.74 -2.62
CA ILE A 43 -24.41 -16.34 -1.30
C ILE A 43 -23.01 -16.96 -1.21
N ALA A 44 -22.58 -17.71 -2.23
CA ALA A 44 -21.25 -18.32 -2.27
C ALA A 44 -20.13 -17.27 -2.25
N SER A 45 -20.24 -16.20 -3.05
CA SER A 45 -19.22 -15.13 -3.08
C SER A 45 -19.13 -14.37 -1.76
N ARG A 46 -20.24 -14.16 -1.06
CA ARG A 46 -20.25 -13.57 0.29
C ARG A 46 -19.62 -14.48 1.34
N ILE A 47 -19.86 -15.79 1.27
CA ILE A 47 -19.23 -16.77 2.16
C ILE A 47 -17.71 -16.80 1.93
N ASP A 48 -17.27 -16.84 0.68
CA ASP A 48 -15.85 -16.82 0.32
C ASP A 48 -15.18 -15.50 0.75
N GLY A 49 -15.86 -14.36 0.56
CA GLY A 49 -15.41 -13.06 1.06
C GLY A 49 -15.29 -13.02 2.60
N ALA A 50 -16.26 -13.59 3.32
CA ALA A 50 -16.22 -13.68 4.78
C ALA A 50 -15.05 -14.54 5.27
N LYS A 51 -14.71 -15.64 4.57
CA LYS A 51 -13.53 -16.46 4.88
C LYS A 51 -12.23 -15.67 4.74
N VAL A 52 -12.08 -14.92 3.64
CA VAL A 52 -10.90 -14.06 3.42
C VAL A 52 -10.76 -13.03 4.54
N LEU A 53 -11.84 -12.33 4.88
CA LEU A 53 -11.82 -11.34 5.96
C LEU A 53 -11.53 -11.98 7.33
N ALA A 54 -12.09 -13.16 7.60
CA ALA A 54 -11.78 -13.90 8.82
C ALA A 54 -10.30 -14.33 8.88
N ALA A 55 -9.68 -14.69 7.75
CA ALA A 55 -8.26 -14.99 7.68
C ALA A 55 -7.40 -13.75 7.97
N ILE A 56 -7.79 -12.58 7.46
CA ILE A 56 -7.15 -11.30 7.79
C ILE A 56 -7.32 -10.94 9.28
N ASP A 57 -8.49 -11.15 9.86
CA ASP A 57 -8.73 -10.93 11.29
C ASP A 57 -7.85 -11.84 12.16
N ARG A 58 -7.67 -13.11 11.75
CA ARG A 58 -6.74 -14.04 12.42
C ARG A 58 -5.30 -13.56 12.34
N ILE A 59 -4.87 -13.04 11.19
CA ILE A 59 -3.54 -12.40 11.06
C ILE A 59 -3.46 -11.20 11.99
N GLY A 60 -4.50 -10.36 12.05
CA GLY A 60 -4.56 -9.18 12.90
C GLY A 60 -4.41 -9.50 14.39
N LYS A 61 -4.90 -10.66 14.85
CA LYS A 61 -4.71 -11.13 16.23
C LYS A 61 -3.26 -11.50 16.56
N GLN A 62 -2.47 -11.89 15.56
CA GLN A 62 -1.07 -12.27 15.75
C GLN A 62 -0.11 -11.11 15.45
N ALA A 63 -0.39 -10.35 14.39
CA ALA A 63 0.43 -9.29 13.85
C ALA A 63 -0.46 -8.22 13.19
N THR A 64 -0.94 -7.27 14.00
CA THR A 64 -1.86 -6.19 13.58
C THR A 64 -1.35 -5.41 12.36
N HIS A 65 -0.07 -5.06 12.34
CA HIS A 65 0.55 -4.27 11.27
C HIS A 65 0.51 -4.97 9.89
N LEU A 66 0.52 -6.30 9.85
CA LEU A 66 0.42 -7.08 8.61
C LEU A 66 -1.00 -7.09 8.06
N ALA A 67 -2.00 -7.24 8.94
CA ALA A 67 -3.40 -7.12 8.55
C ALA A 67 -3.71 -5.70 8.07
N ASP A 68 -3.20 -4.69 8.78
CA ASP A 68 -3.33 -3.28 8.42
C ASP A 68 -2.71 -2.96 7.05
N TRP A 69 -1.49 -3.46 6.77
CA TRP A 69 -0.89 -3.36 5.44
C TRP A 69 -1.75 -4.03 4.36
N SER A 70 -2.22 -5.24 4.62
CA SER A 70 -3.02 -6.02 3.67
C SER A 70 -4.31 -5.29 3.27
N MET A 71 -4.99 -4.73 4.27
CA MET A 71 -6.21 -3.93 4.05
C MET A 71 -5.90 -2.57 3.43
N PHE A 72 -4.74 -1.98 3.71
CA PHE A 72 -4.31 -0.74 3.06
C PHE A 72 -3.97 -0.95 1.58
N ALA A 73 -3.28 -2.04 1.25
CA ALA A 73 -2.75 -2.30 -0.08
C ALA A 73 -3.78 -2.90 -1.05
N TYR A 74 -4.69 -3.75 -0.56
CA TYR A 74 -5.52 -4.60 -1.43
C TYR A 74 -7.02 -4.46 -1.24
N ALA A 75 -7.50 -3.79 -0.19
CA ALA A 75 -8.92 -3.58 -0.01
C ALA A 75 -9.47 -2.58 -1.03
N SER A 76 -10.74 -2.75 -1.38
CA SER A 76 -11.45 -1.81 -2.24
C SER A 76 -11.46 -0.39 -1.64
N PRO A 77 -11.51 0.65 -2.49
CA PRO A 77 -11.52 2.04 -2.02
C PRO A 77 -12.58 2.27 -0.94
N TYR A 78 -12.24 3.08 0.07
CA TYR A 78 -13.07 3.41 1.24
C TYR A 78 -13.43 2.26 2.19
N TRP A 79 -12.93 1.03 1.97
CA TRP A 79 -13.07 -0.03 2.97
C TRP A 79 -12.26 0.27 4.23
N ASN A 80 -11.07 0.87 4.05
CA ASN A 80 -10.19 1.17 5.15
C ASN A 80 -10.57 2.51 5.82
N GLY A 81 -11.07 2.44 7.05
CA GLY A 81 -11.38 3.63 7.84
C GLY A 81 -10.13 4.46 8.15
N GLN A 82 -10.31 5.76 8.38
CA GLN A 82 -9.20 6.69 8.68
C GLN A 82 -8.36 6.20 9.87
N HIS A 83 -9.00 5.65 10.91
CA HIS A 83 -8.32 5.14 12.09
C HIS A 83 -7.36 3.97 11.79
N ASN A 84 -7.76 3.02 10.93
CA ASN A 84 -6.91 1.88 10.57
C ASN A 84 -5.67 2.34 9.78
N ARG A 85 -5.86 3.31 8.89
CA ARG A 85 -4.75 3.91 8.14
C ARG A 85 -3.77 4.65 9.06
N GLU A 86 -4.28 5.39 10.04
CA GLU A 86 -3.44 6.06 11.04
C GLU A 86 -2.68 5.03 11.89
N ARG A 87 -3.34 3.96 12.34
CA ARG A 87 -2.71 2.86 13.07
C ARG A 87 -1.60 2.21 12.27
N PHE A 88 -1.87 1.88 11.00
CA PHE A 88 -0.89 1.36 10.06
C PHE A 88 0.34 2.28 9.95
N PHE A 89 0.11 3.56 9.68
CA PHE A 89 1.20 4.52 9.53
C PHE A 89 2.02 4.69 10.80
N ASN A 90 1.38 4.65 11.97
CA ASN A 90 2.10 4.68 13.24
C ASN A 90 2.98 3.44 13.45
N HIS A 91 2.51 2.25 13.07
CA HIS A 91 3.35 1.03 13.11
C HIS A 91 4.58 1.16 12.20
N VAL A 92 4.40 1.61 10.96
CA VAL A 92 5.51 1.79 10.03
C VAL A 92 6.50 2.84 10.55
N LEU A 93 6.01 3.95 11.12
CA LEU A 93 6.87 4.97 11.70
C LEU A 93 7.67 4.46 12.90
N HIS A 94 7.05 3.67 13.79
CA HIS A 94 7.75 3.07 14.92
C HIS A 94 8.84 2.11 14.44
N ASP A 95 8.53 1.21 13.51
CA ASP A 95 9.50 0.27 12.98
C ASP A 95 10.63 0.98 12.22
N TRP A 96 10.29 2.03 11.47
CA TRP A 96 11.28 2.91 10.84
C TRP A 96 12.20 3.53 11.89
N VAL A 97 11.67 4.16 12.93
CA VAL A 97 12.49 4.74 14.02
C VAL A 97 13.37 3.68 14.68
N MET A 98 12.81 2.50 14.99
CA MET A 98 13.55 1.40 15.58
C MET A 98 14.68 0.91 14.66
N SER A 99 14.48 0.86 13.34
CA SER A 99 15.52 0.46 12.39
C SER A 99 16.74 1.41 12.39
N TRP A 100 16.52 2.70 12.65
CA TRP A 100 17.59 3.69 12.78
C TRP A 100 18.23 3.64 14.17
N ALA A 101 17.44 3.44 15.23
CA ALA A 101 17.94 3.24 16.58
C ALA A 101 18.87 2.00 16.67
N CYS A 102 18.53 0.89 16.00
CA CYS A 102 19.39 -0.29 15.91
C CYS A 102 20.73 -0.03 15.19
N LYS A 103 20.81 1.02 14.37
CA LYS A 103 22.05 1.49 13.74
C LYS A 103 22.82 2.50 14.60
N GLY A 104 22.34 2.79 15.82
CA GLY A 104 22.92 3.77 16.72
C GLY A 104 22.62 5.23 16.34
N LEU A 105 21.62 5.47 15.49
CA LEU A 105 21.27 6.80 14.99
C LEU A 105 19.96 7.29 15.59
N TYR A 106 19.98 8.53 16.10
CA TYR A 106 18.81 9.19 16.63
C TYR A 106 18.14 10.07 15.56
N ILE A 107 16.81 9.99 15.48
CA ILE A 107 16.01 10.79 14.55
C ILE A 107 15.52 12.04 15.27
N GLN A 108 15.78 13.20 14.67
CA GLN A 108 15.25 14.48 15.15
C GLN A 108 13.76 14.59 14.83
N GLU A 109 13.00 15.25 15.70
CA GLU A 109 11.54 15.44 15.55
C GLU A 109 11.16 16.06 14.20
N ARG A 110 11.91 17.07 13.74
CA ARG A 110 11.70 17.66 12.41
C ARG A 110 11.83 16.65 11.26
N THR A 111 12.73 15.68 11.39
CA THR A 111 12.92 14.62 10.38
C THR A 111 11.80 13.61 10.47
N PHE A 112 11.38 13.27 11.70
CA PHE A 112 10.22 12.41 11.93
C PHE A 112 8.95 12.96 11.27
N ASN A 113 8.63 14.24 11.47
CA ASN A 113 7.43 14.86 10.89
C ASN A 113 7.45 14.87 9.36
N ARG A 114 8.61 15.14 8.76
CA ARG A 114 8.80 15.09 7.30
C ARG A 114 8.65 13.69 6.73
N VAL A 115 9.19 12.68 7.41
CA VAL A 115 9.02 11.28 6.98
C VAL A 115 7.56 10.84 7.15
N LYS A 116 6.89 11.25 8.23
CA LYS A 116 5.45 11.05 8.43
C LYS A 116 4.63 11.64 7.28
N ALA A 117 5.01 12.81 6.76
CA ALA A 117 4.34 13.42 5.60
C ALA A 117 4.58 12.65 4.28
N MET A 118 5.77 12.06 4.09
CA MET A 118 6.06 11.24 2.90
C MET A 118 5.43 9.85 2.95
N LEU A 119 5.19 9.29 4.14
CA LEU A 119 4.78 7.91 4.31
C LEU A 119 3.52 7.51 3.50
N PRO A 120 2.44 8.32 3.44
CA PRO A 120 1.28 7.98 2.61
C PRO A 120 1.62 7.84 1.12
N VAL A 121 2.53 8.67 0.61
CA VAL A 121 2.98 8.64 -0.79
C VAL A 121 3.81 7.38 -1.06
N ILE A 122 4.73 7.03 -0.13
CA ILE A 122 5.56 5.83 -0.23
C ILE A 122 4.70 4.57 -0.18
N ALA A 123 3.85 4.46 0.83
CA ALA A 123 2.99 3.30 1.05
C ALA A 123 1.95 3.16 -0.07
N GLY A 124 1.32 4.26 -0.50
CA GLY A 124 0.35 4.26 -1.59
C GLY A 124 0.99 3.89 -2.93
N GLY A 125 2.18 4.41 -3.22
CA GLY A 125 2.93 4.03 -4.42
C GLY A 125 3.28 2.55 -4.43
N LEU A 126 3.77 2.01 -3.32
CA LEU A 126 4.09 0.58 -3.21
C LEU A 126 2.83 -0.31 -3.28
N ALA A 127 1.72 0.11 -2.66
CA ALA A 127 0.46 -0.61 -2.74
C ALA A 127 -0.02 -0.75 -4.19
N LEU A 128 0.07 0.34 -4.98
CA LEU A 128 -0.25 0.31 -6.40
C LEU A 128 0.65 -0.67 -7.16
N GLU A 129 1.97 -0.59 -6.96
CA GLU A 129 2.93 -1.52 -7.57
C GLU A 129 2.63 -3.00 -7.25
N GLN A 130 2.19 -3.28 -6.02
CA GLN A 130 1.83 -4.64 -5.60
C GLN A 130 0.47 -5.11 -6.12
N ALA A 131 -0.46 -4.18 -6.39
CA ALA A 131 -1.79 -4.49 -6.90
C ALA A 131 -1.82 -4.64 -8.42
N THR A 132 -1.09 -3.80 -9.17
CA THR A 132 -1.04 -3.82 -10.64
C THR A 132 0.04 -4.75 -11.20
N GLY A 133 0.96 -5.22 -10.34
CA GLY A 133 2.24 -5.75 -10.77
C GLY A 133 3.19 -4.62 -11.14
N ALA A 134 4.50 -4.88 -11.06
CA ALA A 134 5.51 -3.88 -11.43
C ALA A 134 5.39 -3.56 -12.92
N GLU A 135 5.06 -2.31 -13.25
CA GLU A 135 5.09 -1.83 -14.64
C GLU A 135 6.55 -1.75 -15.11
N ILE A 136 6.84 -2.44 -16.22
CA ILE A 136 8.15 -2.48 -16.84
C ILE A 136 7.98 -1.93 -18.24
N SER A 137 8.52 -0.74 -18.50
CA SER A 137 8.51 -0.21 -19.85
C SER A 137 9.65 0.76 -20.09
N GLU A 138 10.64 0.31 -20.87
CA GLU A 138 11.28 1.15 -21.89
C GLU A 138 11.87 0.29 -23.01
N TRP A 139 11.75 0.77 -24.25
CA TRP A 139 12.38 0.16 -25.42
C TRP A 139 13.69 0.90 -25.70
N THR A 140 14.82 0.38 -25.27
CA THR A 140 16.11 1.01 -25.55
C THR A 140 16.61 0.55 -26.93
N VAL A 141 16.79 1.50 -27.85
CA VAL A 141 17.43 1.23 -29.15
C VAL A 141 18.94 1.19 -28.94
N VAL A 142 19.54 0.00 -28.98
CA VAL A 142 21.00 -0.17 -28.97
C VAL A 142 21.43 -0.55 -30.38
N GLY A 143 21.81 0.45 -31.18
CA GLY A 143 22.10 0.28 -32.62
C GLY A 143 20.84 0.15 -33.48
N GLN A 144 20.78 -0.84 -34.38
CA GLN A 144 19.58 -1.18 -35.20
C GLN A 144 18.66 -2.21 -34.53
N LYS A 145 18.91 -2.60 -33.28
CA LYS A 145 18.09 -3.59 -32.55
C LYS A 145 17.45 -2.94 -31.33
N LEU A 146 16.14 -3.08 -31.23
CA LEU A 146 15.36 -2.82 -30.02
C LEU A 146 15.76 -3.87 -28.99
N LYS A 147 16.41 -3.45 -27.90
CA LYS A 147 16.71 -4.33 -26.77
C LYS A 147 15.80 -3.89 -25.63
N GLN A 148 14.93 -4.79 -25.19
CA GLN A 148 14.08 -4.56 -24.05
C GLN A 148 14.96 -4.66 -22.80
N GLU A 149 15.31 -3.52 -22.21
CA GLU A 149 15.92 -3.48 -20.89
C GLU A 149 14.82 -3.32 -19.85
N LEU A 150 14.83 -4.22 -18.87
CA LEU A 150 13.88 -4.21 -17.76
C LEU A 150 14.23 -3.04 -16.83
N GLN A 151 13.68 -1.86 -17.09
CA GLN A 151 13.76 -0.74 -16.16
C GLN A 151 12.49 -0.66 -15.33
N TYR A 152 12.68 -0.67 -14.01
CA TYR A 152 11.61 -0.56 -13.03
C TYR A 152 11.20 0.90 -12.83
N GLN A 153 9.91 1.21 -13.00
CA GLN A 153 9.36 2.55 -12.77
C GLN A 153 8.55 2.58 -11.46
N PRO A 154 9.08 3.14 -10.36
CA PRO A 154 8.33 3.25 -9.12
C PRO A 154 7.17 4.25 -9.26
N THR A 155 5.98 3.89 -8.77
CA THR A 155 4.78 4.73 -8.86
C THR A 155 4.90 6.00 -8.00
N ALA A 156 5.59 5.90 -6.86
CA ALA A 156 5.98 7.05 -6.05
C ALA A 156 7.24 7.73 -6.62
N THR A 157 7.05 8.69 -7.51
CA THR A 157 8.18 9.43 -8.10
C THR A 157 8.87 10.34 -7.09
N LYS A 158 10.18 10.59 -7.31
CA LYS A 158 10.97 11.58 -6.54
C LYS A 158 10.26 12.94 -6.45
N ALA A 159 9.59 13.38 -7.51
CA ALA A 159 8.89 14.66 -7.56
C ALA A 159 7.72 14.71 -6.55
N LEU A 160 6.94 13.64 -6.43
CA LEU A 160 5.82 13.56 -5.48
C LEU A 160 6.31 13.56 -4.02
N LEU A 161 7.40 12.86 -3.74
CA LEU A 161 7.99 12.82 -2.40
C LEU A 161 8.56 14.18 -2.00
N ILE A 162 9.25 14.86 -2.92
CA ILE A 162 9.72 16.23 -2.70
C ILE A 162 8.54 17.18 -2.45
N ARG A 163 7.45 17.03 -3.20
CA ARG A 163 6.25 17.83 -2.98
C ARG A 163 5.69 17.64 -1.56
N ALA A 164 5.57 16.39 -1.08
CA ALA A 164 5.12 16.11 0.28
C ALA A 164 6.02 16.75 1.35
N LEU A 165 7.34 16.74 1.14
CA LEU A 165 8.31 17.40 2.03
C LEU A 165 8.15 18.93 2.04
N VAL A 166 7.93 19.53 0.86
CA VAL A 166 7.70 20.97 0.72
C VAL A 166 6.40 21.37 1.40
N GLU A 167 5.32 20.62 1.20
CA GLU A 167 4.02 20.86 1.84
C GLU A 167 4.15 20.82 3.38
N GLN A 168 4.89 19.86 3.93
CA GLN A 168 5.15 19.81 5.37
C GLN A 168 5.96 21.02 5.86
N ASP A 169 6.99 21.46 5.13
CA ASP A 169 7.76 22.65 5.51
C ASP A 169 6.92 23.93 5.45
N CYS A 170 5.94 24.01 4.53
CA CYS A 170 5.01 25.14 4.44
C CYS A 170 4.08 25.17 5.66
N LEU A 171 3.56 24.01 6.07
CA LEU A 171 2.75 23.89 7.29
C LEU A 171 3.55 24.26 8.55
N ASP A 172 4.76 23.73 8.70
CA ASP A 172 5.62 23.98 9.87
C ASP A 172 6.03 25.46 9.99
N LYS A 173 6.10 26.18 8.87
CA LYS A 173 6.48 27.61 8.83
C LYS A 173 5.29 28.56 8.72
N GLY A 174 4.10 28.06 8.43
CA GLY A 174 2.94 28.89 8.11
C GLY A 174 3.15 29.77 6.89
N GLU A 175 4.02 29.36 5.95
CA GLU A 175 4.37 30.12 4.75
C GLU A 175 4.10 29.28 3.50
N ASP A 176 3.10 29.68 2.72
CA ASP A 176 2.69 29.00 1.47
C ASP A 176 3.02 29.83 0.22
N SER A 177 4.10 30.61 0.28
CA SER A 177 4.51 31.46 -0.84
C SER A 177 5.18 30.63 -1.94
N GLU A 178 4.91 30.95 -3.22
CA GLU A 178 5.53 30.24 -4.35
C GLU A 178 7.07 30.33 -4.31
N ALA A 179 7.60 31.45 -3.82
CA ALA A 179 9.03 31.66 -3.61
C ALA A 179 9.60 30.70 -2.56
N PHE A 180 8.90 30.51 -1.44
CA PHE A 180 9.28 29.56 -0.40
C PHE A 180 9.23 28.11 -0.90
N GLN A 181 8.14 27.73 -1.56
CA GLN A 181 7.98 26.40 -2.15
C GLN A 181 9.11 26.08 -3.13
N LYS A 182 9.42 26.98 -4.08
CA LYS A 182 10.54 26.81 -5.04
C LYS A 182 11.88 26.69 -4.33
N LYS A 183 12.12 27.47 -3.28
CA LYS A 183 13.36 27.40 -2.47
C LYS A 183 13.49 26.04 -1.78
N ARG A 184 12.40 25.54 -1.17
CA ARG A 184 12.39 24.22 -0.51
C ARG A 184 12.50 23.07 -1.51
N GLN A 185 11.84 23.18 -2.65
CA GLN A 185 11.97 22.21 -3.74
C GLN A 185 13.42 22.06 -4.19
N ARG A 186 14.13 23.17 -4.44
CA ARG A 186 15.57 23.16 -4.79
C ARG A 186 16.42 22.54 -3.67
N TYR A 187 16.12 22.86 -2.41
CA TYR A 187 16.81 22.29 -1.26
C TYR A 187 16.72 20.75 -1.26
N TYR A 188 15.52 20.19 -1.39
CA TYR A 188 15.31 18.73 -1.40
C TYR A 188 15.83 18.06 -2.66
N GLN A 189 15.81 18.74 -3.81
CA GLN A 189 16.45 18.22 -5.04
C GLN A 189 17.95 18.01 -4.85
N ASN A 190 18.63 18.97 -4.22
CA ASN A 190 20.08 18.95 -3.99
C ASN A 190 20.50 17.98 -2.88
N HIS A 191 19.66 17.77 -1.86
CA HIS A 191 19.95 16.88 -0.72
C HIS A 191 19.18 15.56 -0.79
N TRP A 192 18.76 15.14 -2.00
CA TRP A 192 17.89 13.97 -2.15
C TRP A 192 18.54 12.67 -1.67
N SER A 193 19.86 12.54 -1.76
CA SER A 193 20.61 11.37 -1.28
C SER A 193 20.33 11.03 0.17
N ASP A 194 20.12 12.04 1.00
CA ASP A 194 19.92 11.85 2.44
C ASP A 194 18.48 11.37 2.70
N TRP A 195 17.53 11.90 1.92
CA TRP A 195 16.11 11.55 2.02
C TRP A 195 15.79 10.21 1.38
N SER A 196 16.48 9.83 0.30
CA SER A 196 16.26 8.55 -0.38
C SER A 196 16.55 7.37 0.53
N GLN A 197 17.51 7.48 1.45
CA GLN A 197 17.79 6.43 2.42
C GLN A 197 16.60 6.15 3.35
N HIS A 198 15.86 7.19 3.78
CA HIS A 198 14.64 7.01 4.56
C HIS A 198 13.55 6.33 3.73
N VAL A 199 13.38 6.75 2.47
CA VAL A 199 12.40 6.17 1.54
C VAL A 199 12.68 4.69 1.31
N GLU A 200 13.93 4.32 1.01
CA GLU A 200 14.31 2.92 0.77
C GLU A 200 14.18 2.05 2.02
N THR A 201 14.45 2.60 3.20
CA THR A 201 14.25 1.88 4.45
C THR A 201 12.77 1.53 4.65
N ILE A 202 11.87 2.50 4.44
CA ILE A 202 10.42 2.29 4.55
C ILE A 202 9.93 1.33 3.48
N ARG A 203 10.35 1.49 2.22
CA ARG A 203 10.00 0.57 1.12
C ARG A 203 10.41 -0.87 1.46
N SER A 204 11.63 -1.06 1.96
CA SER A 204 12.13 -2.38 2.38
C SER A 204 11.29 -2.99 3.50
N GLN A 205 10.87 -2.18 4.49
CA GLN A 205 9.99 -2.62 5.57
C GLN A 205 8.61 -3.05 5.06
N LEU A 206 8.00 -2.24 4.20
CA LEU A 206 6.70 -2.57 3.63
C LEU A 206 6.75 -3.81 2.73
N ILE A 207 7.83 -4.02 1.97
CA ILE A 207 8.04 -5.26 1.21
C ILE A 207 8.16 -6.47 2.14
N GLN A 208 8.80 -6.31 3.31
CA GLN A 208 8.86 -7.38 4.31
C GLN A 208 7.49 -7.66 4.91
N TYR A 209 6.72 -6.63 5.24
CA TYR A 209 5.33 -6.77 5.69
C TYR A 209 4.51 -7.55 4.67
N ASP A 210 4.62 -7.18 3.39
CA ASP A 210 3.88 -7.84 2.31
C ASP A 210 4.21 -9.33 2.20
N ARG A 211 5.51 -9.67 2.19
CA ARG A 211 5.98 -11.06 2.12
C ARG A 211 5.49 -11.89 3.32
N LEU A 212 5.54 -11.32 4.52
CA LEU A 212 5.07 -11.99 5.73
C LEU A 212 3.56 -12.15 5.73
N ALA A 213 2.82 -11.11 5.35
CA ALA A 213 1.37 -11.12 5.25
C ALA A 213 0.89 -12.20 4.26
N ARG A 214 1.48 -12.28 3.07
CA ARG A 214 1.18 -13.31 2.07
C ARG A 214 1.47 -14.72 2.58
N LYS A 215 2.60 -14.91 3.25
CA LYS A 215 2.97 -16.21 3.85
C LYS A 215 1.96 -16.63 4.91
N MET A 216 1.58 -15.71 5.79
CA MET A 216 0.60 -15.99 6.85
C MET A 216 -0.78 -16.23 6.26
N PHE A 217 -1.20 -15.43 5.28
CA PHE A 217 -2.50 -15.57 4.61
C PHE A 217 -2.70 -16.93 3.98
N LYS A 218 -1.68 -17.44 3.27
CA LYS A 218 -1.74 -18.79 2.70
C LYS A 218 -1.97 -19.86 3.77
N VAL A 219 -1.28 -19.75 4.90
CA VAL A 219 -1.46 -20.69 6.02
C VAL A 219 -2.82 -20.51 6.69
N THR A 220 -3.32 -19.30 6.86
CA THR A 220 -4.59 -19.05 7.58
C THR A 220 -5.83 -19.29 6.74
N ILE A 221 -5.76 -19.24 5.41
CA ILE A 221 -6.90 -19.51 4.53
C ILE A 221 -7.10 -21.00 4.25
N GLU A 222 -6.02 -21.78 4.29
CA GLU A 222 -6.05 -23.25 4.14
C GLU A 222 -6.56 -23.98 5.42
N ASN A 223 -6.68 -23.26 6.55
CA ASN A 223 -7.09 -23.78 7.87
C ASN A 223 -8.43 -23.19 8.36
#